data_AF-A0A8S3CT96-F1
#
_entry.id   AF-A0A8S3CT96-F1
#
_cell.length_a   1.000
_cell.length_b   1.000
_cell.length_c   1.000
_cell.angle_alpha   90.00
_cell.angle_beta   90.00
_cell.angle_gamma   90.00
#
_symmetry.space_group_name_H-M   'P 1'
#
loop_
_entity.id
_entity.type
_entity.pdbx_description
1 polymer ?
#
loop_
_entity_poly.entity_id
_entity_poly.type
_entity_poly.pdbx_seq_one_letter_code
_entity_poly.pdbx_strand_id
1 'polypeptide(L)'
;MFELMFDLKGMGENNCSWNRRLTLKRETLLAAQAIYQNMYGNKDGSLPATYRILYFIGWKPDPSQKGPAKRGSANVSFKDIDKVLSTKK
;
A
#
# COMPACT_ATOMS: atom_id res chain seq x y z
N MET A 1 -18.07 17.01 2.97
CA MET A 1 -17.02 16.66 1.98
C MET A 1 -15.72 17.41 2.21
N PHE A 2 -15.72 18.71 2.55
CA PHE A 2 -14.47 19.43 2.81
C PHE A 2 -13.65 18.83 3.96
N GLU A 3 -14.30 18.46 5.08
CA GLU A 3 -13.63 17.76 6.18
C GLU A 3 -13.00 16.44 5.72
N LEU A 4 -13.75 15.61 4.99
CA LEU A 4 -13.21 14.38 4.40
C LEU A 4 -11.96 14.63 3.54
N MET A 5 -11.97 15.68 2.72
CA MET A 5 -10.80 16.03 1.90
C MET A 5 -9.63 16.54 2.75
N PHE A 6 -9.91 17.20 3.88
CA PHE A 6 -8.91 17.64 4.84
C PHE A 6 -8.26 16.44 5.55
N ASP A 7 -9.05 15.47 5.98
CA ASP A 7 -8.56 14.23 6.59
C ASP A 7 -7.68 13.44 5.62
N LEU A 8 -8.14 13.23 4.38
CA LEU A 8 -7.35 12.55 3.33
C LEU A 8 -6.04 13.29 3.02
N LYS A 9 -6.04 14.62 3.10
CA LYS A 9 -4.82 15.41 2.97
C LYS A 9 -3.86 15.15 4.14
N GLY A 10 -4.36 15.09 5.36
CA GLY A 10 -3.57 14.74 6.56
C GLY A 10 -2.96 13.35 6.48
N MET A 11 -3.68 12.39 5.86
CA MET A 11 -3.20 11.02 5.63
C MET A 11 -2.17 10.91 4.49
N GLY A 12 -1.93 11.98 3.72
CA GLY A 12 -1.02 11.96 2.57
C GLY A 12 -1.59 11.30 1.31
N GLU A 13 -2.87 10.93 1.30
CA GLU A 13 -3.56 10.24 0.20
C GLU A 13 -3.59 11.06 -1.09
N ASN A 14 -3.48 12.38 -0.98
CA ASN A 14 -3.36 13.28 -2.13
C ASN A 14 -2.11 13.01 -2.99
N ASN A 15 -1.12 12.26 -2.51
CA ASN A 15 0.10 11.93 -3.25
C ASN A 15 0.11 10.51 -3.85
N CYS A 16 -0.99 9.76 -3.77
CA CYS A 16 -1.02 8.36 -4.22
C CYS A 16 -0.90 8.19 -5.75
N SER A 17 -1.25 9.19 -6.56
CA SER A 17 -1.25 9.09 -8.02
C SER A 17 -0.10 9.83 -8.67
N TRP A 18 0.60 9.16 -9.60
CA TRP A 18 1.69 9.73 -10.39
C TRP A 18 1.23 10.87 -11.31
N ASN A 19 0.03 10.76 -11.87
CA ASN A 19 -0.54 11.76 -12.79
C ASN A 19 -1.60 12.63 -12.10
N ARG A 20 -1.26 13.19 -10.95
CA ARG A 20 -2.18 14.05 -10.19
C ARG A 20 -2.12 15.50 -10.64
N ARG A 21 -3.26 16.19 -10.60
CA ARG A 21 -3.27 17.65 -10.67
C ARG A 21 -2.74 18.23 -9.36
N LEU A 22 -1.81 19.18 -9.45
CA LEU A 22 -1.22 19.82 -8.27
C LEU A 22 -2.22 20.74 -7.56
N THR A 23 -3.15 21.33 -8.31
CA THR A 23 -4.15 22.27 -7.79
C THR A 23 -5.54 21.88 -8.27
N LEU A 24 -6.52 22.03 -7.38
CA LEU A 24 -7.94 21.86 -7.66
C LEU A 24 -8.62 23.22 -7.58
N LYS A 25 -9.51 23.53 -8.53
CA LYS A 25 -10.29 24.77 -8.50
C LYS A 25 -11.37 24.67 -7.41
N ARG A 26 -11.62 25.80 -6.73
CA ARG A 26 -12.66 25.90 -5.70
C ARG A 26 -14.05 25.54 -6.23
N GLU A 27 -14.38 25.98 -7.43
CA GLU A 27 -15.66 25.67 -8.10
C GLU A 27 -15.86 24.16 -8.29
N THR A 28 -14.80 23.44 -8.65
CA THR A 28 -14.86 21.97 -8.81
C THR A 28 -15.17 21.30 -7.48
N LEU A 29 -14.57 21.75 -6.37
CA LEU A 29 -14.85 21.19 -5.04
C LEU A 29 -16.30 21.46 -4.61
N LEU A 30 -16.82 22.66 -4.88
CA LEU A 30 -18.21 23.01 -4.58
C LEU A 30 -19.21 22.18 -5.41
N ALA A 31 -18.97 22.06 -6.72
CA ALA A 31 -19.80 21.25 -7.60
C ALA A 31 -19.77 19.77 -7.18
N ALA A 32 -18.58 19.24 -6.88
CA ALA A 32 -18.43 17.86 -6.43
C ALA A 32 -19.14 17.63 -5.10
N GLN A 33 -19.14 18.59 -4.17
CA GLN A 33 -19.84 18.46 -2.89
C GLN A 33 -21.35 18.35 -3.10
N ALA A 34 -21.92 19.19 -3.97
CA ALA A 34 -23.35 19.16 -4.26
C ALA A 34 -23.76 17.81 -4.86
N ILE A 35 -22.97 17.29 -5.81
CA ILE A 35 -23.19 15.97 -6.42
C ILE A 35 -23.09 14.87 -5.37
N TYR A 36 -22.04 14.88 -4.57
CA TYR A 36 -21.78 13.83 -3.59
C TYR A 36 -22.84 13.80 -2.47
N GLN A 37 -23.31 14.96 -2.03
CA GLN A 37 -24.44 15.07 -1.09
C GLN A 37 -25.73 14.53 -1.71
N ASN A 38 -26.01 14.84 -2.98
CA ASN A 38 -27.24 14.38 -3.63
C ASN A 38 -27.26 12.86 -3.81
N MET A 39 -26.12 12.27 -4.17
CA MET A 39 -26.01 10.83 -4.44
C MET A 39 -25.91 9.98 -3.17
N TYR A 40 -25.20 10.46 -2.14
CA TYR A 40 -24.80 9.65 -0.99
C TYR A 40 -25.14 10.27 0.37
N GLY A 41 -25.73 11.46 0.40
CA GLY A 41 -26.12 12.12 1.64
C GLY A 41 -27.21 11.34 2.38
N ASN A 42 -27.06 11.21 3.69
CA ASN A 42 -28.06 10.64 4.57
C ASN A 42 -29.22 11.62 4.79
N LYS A 43 -30.35 11.11 5.29
CA LYS A 43 -31.56 11.92 5.56
C LYS A 43 -31.35 13.02 6.61
N ASP A 44 -30.37 12.87 7.47
CA ASP A 44 -29.96 13.84 8.50
C ASP A 44 -28.99 14.91 7.95
N GLY A 45 -28.64 14.84 6.66
CA GLY A 45 -27.67 15.74 6.03
C GLY A 45 -26.22 15.33 6.22
N SER A 46 -25.93 14.26 6.97
CA SER A 46 -24.58 13.72 7.11
C SER A 46 -24.13 13.03 5.82
N LEU A 47 -22.81 12.89 5.68
CA LEU A 47 -22.20 12.35 4.48
C LEU A 47 -21.32 11.14 4.86
N PRO A 48 -21.77 9.91 4.59
CA PRO A 48 -21.04 8.72 4.97
C PRO A 48 -19.79 8.55 4.10
N ALA A 49 -18.66 8.22 4.73
CA ALA A 49 -17.41 7.90 4.05
C ALA A 49 -16.83 6.62 4.66
N THR A 50 -16.45 5.67 3.80
CA THR A 50 -15.79 4.43 4.21
C THR A 50 -14.41 4.37 3.57
N TYR A 51 -13.38 4.16 4.37
CA TYR A 51 -12.00 4.03 3.89
C TYR A 51 -11.45 2.65 4.21
N ARG A 52 -10.52 2.21 3.36
CA ARG A 52 -9.75 0.98 3.55
C ARG A 52 -8.29 1.36 3.61
N ILE A 53 -7.66 1.10 4.75
CA ILE A 53 -6.24 1.37 4.94
C ILE A 53 -5.47 0.11 4.56
N LEU A 54 -4.55 0.25 3.60
CA LEU A 54 -3.65 -0.82 3.18
C LEU A 54 -2.31 -0.65 3.91
N TYR A 55 -1.93 -1.66 4.67
CA TYR A 55 -0.67 -1.67 5.41
C TYR A 55 0.35 -2.53 4.67
N PHE A 56 1.56 -2.01 4.53
CA PHE A 56 2.69 -2.75 3.98
C PHE A 56 3.83 -2.74 4.98
N ILE A 57 4.39 -3.92 5.25
CA ILE A 57 5.62 -4.07 6.03
C ILE A 57 6.71 -4.46 5.05
N GLY A 58 7.72 -3.62 4.92
CA GLY A 58 8.88 -3.85 4.08
C GLY A 58 10.14 -4.05 4.93
N TRP A 59 11.00 -4.96 4.49
CA TRP A 59 12.31 -5.15 5.08
C TRP A 59 13.37 -4.66 4.09
N LYS A 60 14.31 -3.86 4.58
CA LYS A 60 15.49 -3.50 3.78
C LYS A 60 16.41 -4.72 3.71
N PRO A 61 16.89 -5.12 2.52
CA PRO A 61 17.92 -6.15 2.44
C PRO A 61 19.14 -5.76 3.27
N ASP A 62 19.58 -6.65 4.14
CA ASP A 62 20.79 -6.44 4.92
C ASP A 62 22.02 -6.96 4.14
N PRO A 63 23.17 -6.26 4.13
CA PRO A 63 24.37 -6.74 3.46
C PRO A 63 24.87 -8.12 3.94
N SER A 64 24.55 -8.52 5.17
CA SER A 64 24.87 -9.85 5.70
C SER A 64 23.95 -10.97 5.16
N GLN A 65 22.85 -10.60 4.51
CA GLN A 65 21.91 -11.56 3.94
C GLN A 65 22.59 -12.32 2.80
N LYS A 66 22.70 -13.64 2.96
CA LYS A 66 23.27 -14.50 1.92
C LYS A 66 22.41 -14.40 0.66
N GLY A 67 23.02 -13.99 -0.44
CA GLY A 67 22.41 -14.01 -1.75
C GLY A 67 22.11 -15.44 -2.21
N PRO A 68 21.25 -15.60 -3.22
CA PRO A 68 21.00 -16.90 -3.83
C PRO A 68 22.32 -17.48 -4.39
N ALA A 69 22.53 -18.78 -4.20
CA ALA A 69 23.70 -19.46 -4.75
C ALA A 69 23.70 -19.41 -6.29
N LYS A 70 24.89 -19.40 -6.91
CA LYS A 70 25.01 -19.39 -8.37
C LYS A 70 24.30 -20.62 -8.95
N ARG A 71 23.50 -20.45 -10.01
CA ARG A 71 22.82 -21.57 -10.68
C ARG A 71 23.83 -22.65 -11.07
N GLY A 72 23.56 -23.91 -10.72
CA GLY A 72 24.45 -25.04 -10.99
C GLY A 72 25.61 -25.24 -10.00
N SER A 73 25.69 -24.45 -8.93
CA SER A 73 26.72 -24.61 -7.87
C SER A 73 26.40 -25.71 -6.83
N ALA A 74 25.44 -26.59 -7.13
CA ALA A 74 25.07 -27.67 -6.22
C ALA A 74 26.15 -28.77 -6.25
N ASN A 75 26.80 -28.99 -5.09
CA ASN A 75 27.83 -30.03 -4.94
C ASN A 75 27.25 -31.38 -4.47
N VAL A 76 26.01 -31.38 -3.98
CA VAL A 76 25.37 -32.56 -3.39
C VAL A 76 23.94 -32.70 -3.91
N SER A 77 23.55 -33.92 -4.23
CA SER A 77 22.17 -34.25 -4.60
C SER A 77 21.26 -34.18 -3.38
N PHE A 78 20.05 -33.64 -3.54
CA PHE A 78 19.05 -33.65 -2.46
C PHE A 78 18.68 -35.05 -1.96
N LYS A 79 18.88 -36.09 -2.78
CA LYS A 79 18.66 -37.50 -2.37
C LYS A 79 19.59 -37.95 -1.24
N ASP A 80 20.77 -37.34 -1.12
CA ASP A 80 21.80 -37.71 -0.14
C ASP A 80 21.83 -36.77 1.07
N ILE A 81 20.77 -35.99 1.32
CA ILE A 81 20.73 -34.98 2.38
C ILE A 81 20.95 -35.56 3.79
N ASP A 82 20.52 -36.79 4.01
CA ASP A 82 20.67 -37.50 5.29
C ASP A 82 22.15 -37.70 5.68
N LYS A 83 23.02 -37.95 4.69
CA LYS A 83 24.47 -38.07 4.88
C LYS A 83 25.11 -36.72 5.26
N VAL A 84 24.57 -35.61 4.75
CA VAL A 84 25.07 -34.26 5.04
C VAL A 84 24.69 -33.80 6.45
N LEU A 85 23.49 -34.14 6.92
CA LEU A 85 22.98 -33.75 8.23
C LEU A 85 23.59 -34.59 9.36
N SER A 86 23.86 -35.88 9.11
CA SER A 86 24.47 -36.79 10.09
C SER A 86 25.94 -36.50 10.37
N THR A 87 26.67 -35.86 9.44
CA THR A 87 28.10 -35.54 9.58
C THR A 87 28.36 -34.32 10.49
N LYS A 88 27.32 -33.59 10.92
CA LYS A 88 27.44 -32.34 11.71
C LYS A 88 27.16 -32.48 13.22
N LYS A 89 27.22 -33.69 13.77
CA LYS A 89 27.25 -33.94 15.22
C LYS A 89 28.67 -34.26 15.67
#